data_AF-A0A399ESZ2-F1
#
_entry.id   AF-A0A399ESZ2-F1
#
_cell.length_a   1.000
_cell.length_b   1.000
_cell.length_c   1.000
_cell.angle_alpha   90.00
_cell.angle_beta   90.00
_cell.angle_gamma   90.00
#
_symmetry.space_group_name_H-M   'P 1'
#
loop_
_entity.id
_entity.type
_entity.pdbx_description
1 polymer ?
#
loop_
_entity_poly.entity_id
_entity_poly.type
_entity_poly.pdbx_seq_one_letter_code
_entity_poly.pdbx_strand_id
1 'polypeptide(L)'
;MGYPIVIGYCRGEALLDLEGLFRIVKLEPSYAEQTVFAEAARAHFAGVVLLGQEAFLFGNTAVLRTGWSEPWLKGLMRMVSAADPLRAEEIAERVFLRRIFAQGLQGLLELDNCLRFLEKYAKRAEAQHIRWQAFDEAASWHAWTLELEDIEARMQNLRLTLGRFAVRLGNRWLRGEHL
;
A
#
# COMPACT_ATOMS: atom_id res chain seq x y z
N MET A 1 13.38 -10.47 17.34
CA MET A 1 14.19 -9.24 17.52
C MET A 1 14.79 -8.94 16.17
N GLY A 2 14.70 -7.69 15.71
CA GLY A 2 15.28 -7.30 14.43
C GLY A 2 16.79 -7.09 14.53
N TYR A 3 17.41 -6.80 13.39
CA TYR A 3 18.85 -6.52 13.30
C TYR A 3 19.08 -5.11 12.72
N PRO A 4 20.20 -4.44 13.07
CA PRO A 4 20.45 -3.08 12.60
C PRO A 4 20.63 -3.04 11.08
N ILE A 5 19.99 -2.07 10.44
CA ILE A 5 20.07 -1.87 8.98
C ILE A 5 20.24 -0.40 8.62
N VAL A 6 20.80 -0.17 7.44
CA VAL A 6 20.98 1.16 6.85
C VAL A 6 20.36 1.16 5.45
N ILE A 7 19.47 2.12 5.20
CA ILE A 7 18.93 2.45 3.87
C ILE A 7 19.53 3.80 3.48
N GLY A 8 20.56 3.79 2.65
CA GLY A 8 21.31 5.01 2.31
C GLY A 8 22.02 5.59 3.55
N TYR A 9 21.54 6.73 4.05
CA TYR A 9 21.98 7.31 5.33
C TYR A 9 20.98 7.12 6.48
N CYS A 10 19.79 6.58 6.20
CA CYS A 10 18.76 6.32 7.19
C CYS A 10 19.07 5.02 7.94
N ARG A 11 19.22 5.12 9.27
CA ARG A 11 19.44 3.97 10.16
C ARG A 11 18.13 3.46 10.73
N GLY A 12 18.09 2.17 11.03
CA GLY A 12 16.91 1.55 11.63
C GLY A 12 17.15 0.09 12.02
N GLU A 13 16.05 -0.60 12.25
CA GLU A 13 15.99 -2.01 12.59
C GLU A 13 15.17 -2.76 11.51
N ALA A 14 15.76 -3.79 10.92
CA ALA A 14 15.05 -4.73 10.06
C ALA A 14 14.25 -5.69 10.94
N LEU A 15 12.92 -5.59 10.87
CA LEU A 15 11.97 -6.43 11.60
C LEU A 15 11.69 -7.75 10.87
N LEU A 16 11.76 -7.73 9.55
CA LEU A 16 11.65 -8.89 8.68
C LEU A 16 12.60 -8.71 7.50
N ASP A 17 13.27 -9.79 7.10
CA ASP A 17 14.07 -9.84 5.87
C ASP A 17 13.82 -11.18 5.18
N LEU A 18 13.29 -11.10 3.96
CA LEU A 18 13.09 -12.25 3.09
C LEU A 18 14.21 -12.27 2.06
N GLU A 19 15.34 -12.84 2.47
CA GLU A 19 16.52 -13.09 1.62
C GLU A 19 17.08 -11.85 0.93
N GLY A 20 16.85 -10.66 1.49
CA GLY A 20 17.23 -9.38 0.91
C GLY A 20 16.36 -8.92 -0.27
N LEU A 21 15.36 -9.71 -0.67
CA LEU A 21 14.41 -9.39 -1.74
C LEU A 21 13.28 -8.48 -1.24
N PHE A 22 12.85 -8.69 0.01
CA PHE A 22 11.82 -7.86 0.63
C PHE A 22 12.11 -7.68 2.12
N ARG A 23 12.05 -6.44 2.60
CA ARG A 23 12.32 -6.11 4.01
C ARG A 23 11.22 -5.30 4.65
N ILE A 24 10.95 -5.54 5.93
CA ILE A 24 10.14 -4.65 6.76
C ILE A 24 11.09 -4.00 7.76
N VAL A 25 11.19 -2.67 7.71
CA VAL A 25 12.21 -1.91 8.41
C VAL A 25 11.55 -0.81 9.22
N LYS A 26 12.01 -0.59 10.44
CA LYS A 26 11.63 0.56 11.27
C LYS A 26 12.81 1.52 11.35
N LEU A 27 12.63 2.75 10.88
CA LEU A 27 13.70 3.75 10.91
C LEU A 27 13.72 4.54 12.22
N GLU A 28 14.92 4.71 12.78
CA GLU A 28 15.16 5.51 13.97
C GLU A 28 16.50 6.29 13.86
N PRO A 29 16.54 7.59 14.24
CA PRO A 29 15.42 8.45 14.65
C PRO A 29 14.44 8.73 13.49
N SER A 30 13.37 9.49 13.73
CA SER A 30 12.44 9.86 12.66
C SER A 30 13.12 10.82 11.66
N TYR A 31 13.34 10.35 10.44
CA TYR A 31 13.81 11.14 9.31
C TYR A 31 12.63 11.87 8.63
N ALA A 32 12.91 12.88 7.80
CA ALA A 32 11.89 13.49 6.95
C ALA A 32 11.47 12.52 5.83
N GLU A 33 10.18 12.48 5.49
CA GLU A 33 9.62 11.58 4.45
C GLU A 33 10.40 11.71 3.12
N GLN A 34 10.67 12.94 2.69
CA GLN A 34 11.39 13.24 1.45
C GLN A 34 12.80 12.63 1.44
N THR A 35 13.48 12.62 2.58
CA THR A 35 14.80 12.01 2.72
C THR A 35 14.69 10.50 2.63
N VAL A 36 13.74 9.89 3.33
CA VAL A 36 13.51 8.44 3.27
C VAL A 36 13.18 8.00 1.84
N PHE A 37 12.37 8.77 1.12
CA PHE A 37 11.98 8.45 -0.25
C PHE A 37 13.17 8.52 -1.20
N ALA A 38 13.99 9.57 -1.09
CA ALA A 38 15.19 9.72 -1.91
C ALA A 38 16.21 8.61 -1.66
N GLU A 39 16.44 8.26 -0.38
CA GLU A 39 17.40 7.21 -0.01
C GLU A 39 16.88 5.80 -0.36
N ALA A 40 15.59 5.53 -0.16
CA ALA A 40 14.97 4.27 -0.57
C ALA A 40 15.02 4.08 -2.08
N ALA A 41 14.73 5.13 -2.85
CA ALA A 41 14.84 5.10 -4.31
C ALA A 41 16.29 4.88 -4.77
N ARG A 42 17.25 5.58 -4.16
CA ARG A 42 18.69 5.43 -4.46
C ARG A 42 19.23 4.03 -4.13
N ALA A 43 18.73 3.43 -3.05
CA ALA A 43 19.11 2.10 -2.62
C ALA A 43 18.36 0.98 -3.37
N HIS A 44 17.43 1.32 -4.29
CA HIS A 44 16.49 0.39 -4.90
C HIS A 44 15.80 -0.49 -3.85
N PHE A 45 15.40 0.12 -2.73
CA PHE A 45 14.81 -0.59 -1.62
C PHE A 45 13.41 -1.09 -2.00
N ALA A 46 13.20 -2.41 -1.89
CA ALA A 46 11.91 -3.06 -2.01
C ALA A 46 11.47 -3.55 -0.63
N GLY A 47 10.33 -3.05 -0.15
CA GLY A 47 9.90 -3.37 1.21
C GLY A 47 9.01 -2.35 1.87
N VAL A 48 8.75 -2.56 3.16
CA VAL A 48 7.98 -1.66 4.02
C VAL A 48 8.91 -0.89 4.95
N VAL A 49 8.74 0.42 5.00
CA VAL A 49 9.41 1.31 5.94
C VAL A 49 8.40 1.89 6.92
N LEU A 50 8.64 1.68 8.21
CA LEU A 50 7.90 2.30 9.31
C LEU A 50 8.65 3.55 9.75
N LEU A 51 7.95 4.68 9.75
CA LEU A 51 8.47 5.99 10.12
C LEU A 51 7.45 6.71 11.01
N GLY A 52 7.76 6.83 12.30
CA GLY A 52 6.79 7.35 13.26
C GLY A 52 5.52 6.49 13.29
N GLN A 53 4.36 7.10 13.02
CA GLN A 53 3.05 6.43 12.95
C GLN A 53 2.66 6.01 11.52
N GLU A 54 3.53 6.28 10.53
CA GLU A 54 3.28 6.00 9.12
C GLU A 54 4.07 4.77 8.65
N ALA A 55 3.47 4.03 7.73
CA ALA A 55 4.10 2.95 7.01
C ALA A 55 4.06 3.25 5.52
N PHE A 56 5.20 3.02 4.87
CA PHE A 56 5.41 3.23 3.45
C PHE A 56 5.81 1.91 2.81
N LEU A 57 5.07 1.43 1.82
CA LEU A 57 5.47 0.31 0.97
C LEU A 57 6.18 0.88 -0.25
N PHE A 58 7.46 0.57 -0.40
CA PHE A 58 8.25 0.82 -1.60
C PHE A 58 8.19 -0.42 -2.50
N GLY A 59 7.29 -0.39 -3.47
CA GLY A 59 7.18 -1.40 -4.52
C GLY A 59 7.82 -0.93 -5.83
N ASN A 60 7.90 -1.86 -6.79
CA ASN A 60 8.39 -1.62 -8.15
C ASN A 60 7.47 -0.66 -8.94
N THR A 61 6.21 -0.58 -8.56
CA THR A 61 5.16 0.11 -9.31
C THR A 61 4.75 1.44 -8.68
N ALA A 62 4.68 1.50 -7.34
CA ALA A 62 4.25 2.68 -6.61
C ALA A 62 4.77 2.67 -5.16
N VAL A 63 4.69 3.84 -4.52
CA VAL A 63 4.83 3.95 -3.06
C VAL A 63 3.44 4.09 -2.45
N LEU A 64 3.04 3.14 -1.60
CA LEU A 64 1.78 3.22 -0.85
C LEU A 64 2.05 3.73 0.57
N ARG A 65 1.14 4.55 1.09
CA ARG A 65 1.20 5.12 2.44
C ARG A 65 -0.02 4.70 3.24
N THR A 66 0.18 4.35 4.52
CA THR A 66 -0.91 4.18 5.48
C THR A 66 -0.42 4.33 6.92
N GLY A 67 -1.31 4.69 7.84
CA GLY A 67 -1.02 4.61 9.27
C GLY A 67 -0.93 3.17 9.77
N TRP A 68 0.09 2.86 10.56
CA TRP A 68 0.28 1.51 11.11
C TRP A 68 -0.06 1.43 12.60
N SER A 69 -0.35 0.22 13.06
CA SER A 69 -0.45 -0.11 14.48
C SER A 69 0.20 -1.47 14.71
N GLU A 70 0.65 -1.74 15.93
CA GLU A 70 1.34 -2.99 16.24
C GLU A 70 0.53 -4.25 15.89
N PRO A 71 -0.80 -4.32 16.11
CA PRO A 71 -1.60 -5.46 15.66
C PRO A 71 -1.61 -5.64 14.14
N TRP A 72 -1.69 -4.54 13.38
CA TRP A 72 -1.66 -4.59 11.92
C TRP A 72 -0.30 -5.02 11.41
N LEU A 73 0.79 -4.49 11.98
CA LEU A 73 2.15 -4.86 11.61
C LEU A 73 2.41 -6.35 11.84
N LYS A 74 1.96 -6.91 12.96
CA LYS A 74 2.05 -8.37 13.22
C LYS A 74 1.28 -9.18 12.17
N GLY A 75 0.10 -8.69 11.76
CA GLY A 75 -0.68 -9.30 10.69
C GLY A 75 0.04 -9.30 9.34
N LEU A 76 0.58 -8.15 8.94
CA LEU A 76 1.39 -7.97 7.73
C LEU A 76 2.61 -8.90 7.76
N MET A 77 3.40 -8.86 8.84
CA MET A 77 4.60 -9.70 8.99
C MET A 77 4.25 -11.18 8.87
N ARG A 78 3.18 -11.65 9.50
CA ARG A 78 2.75 -13.05 9.41
C ARG A 78 2.38 -13.46 7.98
N MET A 79 1.67 -12.60 7.25
CA MET A 79 1.28 -12.89 5.86
C MET A 79 2.49 -12.90 4.93
N VAL A 80 3.38 -11.93 5.08
CA VAL A 80 4.58 -11.80 4.24
C VAL A 80 5.60 -12.90 4.58
N SER A 81 5.80 -13.24 5.85
CA SER A 81 6.75 -14.29 6.26
C SER A 81 6.38 -15.69 5.80
N ALA A 82 5.08 -15.93 5.55
CA ALA A 82 4.59 -17.21 5.05
C ALA A 82 4.60 -17.31 3.52
N ALA A 83 4.95 -16.22 2.84
CA ALA A 83 4.93 -16.12 1.39
C ALA A 83 6.27 -16.53 0.77
N ASP A 84 6.22 -16.89 -0.51
CA ASP A 84 7.39 -16.86 -1.39
C ASP A 84 8.01 -15.45 -1.36
N PRO A 85 9.34 -15.30 -1.12
CA PRO A 85 10.03 -14.01 -1.17
C PRO A 85 9.74 -13.17 -2.42
N LEU A 86 9.53 -13.81 -3.58
CA LEU A 86 9.21 -13.14 -4.84
C LEU A 86 7.79 -12.55 -4.87
N ARG A 87 6.91 -13.02 -3.97
CA ARG A 87 5.50 -12.58 -3.85
C ARG A 87 5.26 -11.68 -2.65
N ALA A 88 6.28 -11.43 -1.84
CA ALA A 88 6.19 -10.62 -0.63
C ALA A 88 5.66 -9.21 -0.93
N GLU A 89 6.10 -8.60 -2.02
CA GLU A 89 5.64 -7.29 -2.49
C GLU A 89 4.14 -7.29 -2.80
N GLU A 90 3.68 -8.24 -3.61
CA GLU A 90 2.26 -8.38 -4.00
C GLU A 90 1.36 -8.52 -2.77
N ILE A 91 1.78 -9.34 -1.80
CA ILE A 91 1.02 -9.58 -0.57
C ILE A 91 1.00 -8.33 0.31
N ALA A 92 2.14 -7.65 0.47
CA ALA A 92 2.21 -6.42 1.21
C ALA A 92 1.34 -5.33 0.57
N GLU A 93 1.36 -5.20 -0.76
CA GLU A 93 0.52 -4.28 -1.52
C GLU A 93 -0.96 -4.51 -1.21
N ARG A 94 -1.44 -5.76 -1.30
CA ARG A 94 -2.83 -6.11 -0.96
C ARG A 94 -3.20 -5.75 0.48
N VAL A 95 -2.30 -5.99 1.44
CA VAL A 95 -2.51 -5.64 2.85
C VAL A 95 -2.59 -4.13 3.06
N PHE A 96 -1.73 -3.35 2.39
CA PHE A 96 -1.75 -1.88 2.41
C PHE A 96 -3.05 -1.33 1.86
N LEU A 97 -3.51 -1.85 0.71
CA LEU A 97 -4.72 -1.37 0.07
C LEU A 97 -5.97 -1.64 0.89
N ARG A 98 -6.08 -2.84 1.48
CA ARG A 98 -7.17 -3.15 2.40
C ARG A 98 -7.17 -2.24 3.62
N ARG A 99 -5.99 -1.87 4.13
CA ARG A 99 -5.83 -0.94 5.25
C ARG A 99 -6.26 0.47 4.87
N ILE A 100 -5.80 0.98 3.73
CA ILE A 100 -6.18 2.30 3.21
C ILE A 100 -7.71 2.37 3.00
N PHE A 101 -8.29 1.32 2.41
CA PHE A 101 -9.73 1.23 2.22
C PHE A 101 -10.50 1.19 3.55
N ALA A 102 -10.03 0.39 4.52
CA ALA A 102 -10.65 0.31 5.85
C ALA A 102 -10.57 1.64 6.63
N GLN A 103 -9.58 2.51 6.33
CA GLN A 103 -9.49 3.86 6.89
C GLN A 103 -10.49 4.86 6.28
N GLY A 104 -11.23 4.46 5.24
CA GLY A 104 -12.44 5.14 4.78
C GLY A 104 -12.22 6.54 4.19
N LEU A 105 -12.98 7.52 4.69
CA LEU A 105 -13.13 8.87 4.13
C LEU A 105 -11.86 9.72 4.02
N GLN A 106 -10.84 9.45 4.85
CA GLN A 106 -9.52 10.08 4.74
C GLN A 106 -8.74 9.56 3.52
N GLY A 107 -9.01 8.34 3.07
CA GLY A 107 -8.38 7.74 1.89
C GLY A 107 -9.02 8.11 0.55
N LEU A 108 -10.16 8.81 0.51
CA LEU A 108 -10.94 9.03 -0.72
C LEU A 108 -10.21 9.83 -1.82
N LEU A 109 -9.30 10.74 -1.43
CA LEU A 109 -8.48 11.52 -2.37
C LEU A 109 -7.24 10.76 -2.84
N GLU A 110 -6.67 9.91 -1.98
CA GLU A 110 -5.50 9.08 -2.28
C GLU A 110 -5.88 7.82 -3.09
N LEU A 111 -7.07 7.28 -2.83
CA LEU A 111 -7.63 6.10 -3.49
C LEU A 111 -7.95 6.34 -4.97
N ASP A 112 -8.36 7.53 -5.40
CA ASP A 112 -8.87 7.71 -6.77
C ASP A 112 -7.76 7.61 -7.85
N ASN A 113 -6.55 8.05 -7.52
CA ASN A 113 -5.38 7.89 -8.39
C ASN A 113 -4.75 6.50 -8.24
N CYS A 114 -4.77 5.94 -7.03
CA CYS A 114 -4.26 4.59 -6.79
C CYS A 114 -5.15 3.52 -7.41
N LEU A 115 -6.48 3.62 -7.31
CA LEU A 115 -7.44 2.64 -7.83
C LEU A 115 -7.29 2.42 -9.32
N ARG A 116 -7.25 3.49 -10.13
CA ARG A 116 -7.06 3.39 -11.58
C ARG A 116 -5.74 2.74 -11.94
N PHE A 117 -4.68 3.01 -11.18
CA PHE A 117 -3.37 2.40 -11.39
C PHE A 117 -3.38 0.92 -11.00
N LEU A 118 -3.98 0.58 -9.87
CA LEU A 118 -4.07 -0.77 -9.33
C LEU A 118 -4.97 -1.68 -10.16
N GLU A 119 -6.09 -1.15 -10.65
CA GLU A 119 -6.99 -1.86 -11.55
C GLU A 119 -6.26 -2.19 -12.86
N LYS A 120 -5.51 -1.22 -13.41
CA LYS A 120 -4.69 -1.42 -14.60
C LYS A 120 -3.56 -2.44 -14.35
N TYR A 121 -2.96 -2.42 -13.17
CA TYR A 121 -1.93 -3.37 -12.78
C TYR A 121 -2.50 -4.78 -12.60
N ALA A 122 -3.60 -4.93 -11.85
CA ALA A 122 -4.28 -6.19 -11.63
C ALA A 122 -4.74 -6.83 -12.95
N LYS A 123 -5.36 -6.05 -13.85
CA LYS A 123 -5.73 -6.50 -15.21
C LYS A 123 -4.51 -6.93 -16.03
N ARG A 124 -3.37 -6.25 -15.88
CA ARG A 124 -2.12 -6.61 -16.58
C ARG A 124 -1.51 -7.89 -16.01
N ALA A 125 -1.51 -8.04 -14.68
CA ALA A 125 -1.00 -9.22 -14.00
C ALA A 125 -1.87 -10.44 -14.32
N GLU A 126 -3.20 -10.31 -14.27
CA GLU A 126 -4.16 -11.34 -14.71
C GLU A 126 -3.84 -11.80 -16.15
N ALA A 127 -3.74 -10.86 -17.10
CA ALA A 127 -3.44 -11.18 -18.49
C ALA A 127 -2.07 -11.86 -18.67
N GLN A 128 -1.08 -11.49 -17.86
CA GLN A 128 0.26 -12.09 -17.88
C GLN A 128 0.24 -13.53 -17.33
N HIS A 129 -0.46 -13.77 -16.24
CA HIS A 129 -0.60 -15.12 -15.66
C HIS A 129 -1.42 -16.05 -16.54
N ILE A 130 -2.47 -15.55 -17.21
CA ILE A 130 -3.21 -16.32 -18.25
C ILE A 130 -2.26 -16.75 -19.37
N ARG A 131 -1.40 -15.84 -19.86
CA ARG A 131 -0.41 -16.16 -20.91
C ARG A 131 0.61 -17.22 -20.48
N TRP A 132 0.93 -17.26 -19.19
CA TRP A 132 1.83 -18.26 -18.61
C TRP A 132 1.14 -19.55 -18.16
N GLN A 133 -0.17 -19.68 -18.42
CA GLN A 133 -1.00 -20.82 -17.98
C GLN A 133 -1.02 -21.00 -16.44
N ALA A 134 -0.73 -19.93 -15.71
CA ALA A 134 -0.81 -19.83 -14.26
C ALA A 134 -2.24 -19.43 -13.86
N PHE A 135 -3.19 -20.36 -14.03
CA PHE A 135 -4.62 -20.06 -13.95
C PHE A 135 -5.11 -19.76 -12.53
N ASP A 136 -4.52 -20.38 -11.50
CA ASP A 136 -4.88 -20.11 -10.10
C ASP A 136 -4.44 -18.69 -9.68
N GLU A 137 -3.28 -18.26 -10.16
CA GLU A 137 -2.80 -16.89 -10.01
C GLU A 137 -3.68 -15.92 -10.77
N ALA A 138 -4.03 -16.23 -12.03
CA ALA A 138 -4.94 -15.41 -12.82
C ALA A 138 -6.31 -15.25 -12.13
N ALA A 139 -6.87 -16.31 -11.56
CA ALA A 139 -8.11 -16.26 -10.80
C ALA A 139 -7.98 -15.39 -9.53
N SER A 140 -6.82 -15.42 -8.87
CA SER A 140 -6.53 -14.55 -7.71
C SER A 140 -6.47 -13.07 -8.08
N TRP A 141 -5.90 -12.75 -9.25
CA TRP A 141 -5.87 -11.40 -9.82
C TRP A 141 -7.25 -10.95 -10.28
N HIS A 142 -8.02 -11.83 -10.92
CA HIS A 142 -9.41 -11.56 -11.31
C HIS A 142 -10.29 -11.22 -10.10
N ALA A 143 -10.21 -12.02 -9.04
CA ALA A 143 -10.93 -11.77 -7.79
C ALA A 143 -10.52 -10.42 -7.16
N TRP A 144 -9.26 -10.02 -7.32
CA TRP A 144 -8.80 -8.71 -6.87
C TRP A 144 -9.37 -7.59 -7.75
N THR A 145 -9.43 -7.74 -9.07
CA THR A 145 -10.09 -6.77 -9.95
C THR A 145 -11.54 -6.53 -9.51
N LEU A 146 -12.29 -7.60 -9.19
CA LEU A 146 -13.66 -7.49 -8.67
C LEU A 146 -13.73 -6.76 -7.31
N GLU A 147 -12.76 -7.00 -6.41
CA GLU A 147 -12.64 -6.28 -5.14
C GLU A 147 -12.41 -4.77 -5.37
N LEU A 148 -11.58 -4.40 -6.36
CA LEU A 148 -11.32 -3.01 -6.73
C LEU A 148 -12.55 -2.33 -7.36
N GLU A 149 -13.28 -3.03 -8.23
CA GLU A 149 -14.51 -2.52 -8.87
C GLU A 149 -15.63 -2.27 -7.84
N ASP A 150 -15.81 -3.15 -6.85
CA ASP A 150 -16.76 -2.94 -5.74
C ASP A 150 -16.35 -1.72 -4.88
N ILE A 151 -15.05 -1.56 -4.62
CA ILE A 151 -14.51 -0.38 -3.92
C ILE A 151 -14.81 0.91 -4.70
N GLU A 152 -14.59 0.92 -6.02
CA GLU A 152 -14.86 2.08 -6.88
C GLU A 152 -16.35 2.43 -6.89
N ALA A 153 -17.23 1.44 -7.05
CA ALA A 153 -18.68 1.64 -7.03
C ALA A 153 -19.16 2.22 -5.68
N ARG A 154 -18.60 1.74 -4.57
CA ARG A 154 -18.88 2.29 -3.23
C ARG A 154 -18.38 3.73 -3.11
N MET A 155 -17.19 4.04 -3.62
CA MET A 155 -16.66 5.40 -3.63
C MET A 155 -17.52 6.36 -4.46
N GLN A 156 -18.00 5.93 -5.63
CA GLN A 156 -18.88 6.74 -6.46
C GLN A 156 -20.22 7.03 -5.78
N ASN A 157 -20.81 6.03 -5.12
CA ASN A 157 -22.01 6.22 -4.31
C ASN A 157 -21.76 7.18 -3.15
N LEU A 158 -20.60 7.09 -2.50
CA LEU A 158 -20.21 7.98 -1.41
C LEU A 158 -20.00 9.41 -1.92
N ARG A 159 -19.40 9.61 -3.10
CA ARG A 159 -19.28 10.91 -3.77
C ARG A 159 -20.64 11.53 -4.10
N LEU A 160 -21.57 10.76 -4.66
CA LEU A 160 -22.93 11.23 -4.96
C LEU A 160 -23.69 11.59 -3.68
N THR A 161 -23.48 10.82 -2.60
CA THR A 161 -24.11 11.07 -1.30
C THR A 161 -23.51 12.30 -0.63
N LEU A 162 -22.19 12.45 -0.61
CA LEU A 162 -21.50 13.63 -0.07
C LEU A 162 -21.69 14.87 -0.93
N GLY A 163 -21.82 14.75 -2.26
CA GLY A 163 -22.16 15.87 -3.14
C GLY A 163 -23.51 16.51 -2.78
N ARG A 164 -24.41 15.76 -2.12
CA ARG A 164 -25.70 16.25 -1.61
C ARG A 164 -25.63 16.90 -0.22
N PHE A 165 -24.52 16.76 0.51
CA PHE A 165 -24.36 17.30 1.88
C PHE A 165 -23.02 18.02 2.01
N ALA A 166 -23.02 19.28 2.45
CA ALA A 166 -21.77 19.93 2.82
C ALA A 166 -21.14 19.16 4.01
N VAL A 167 -20.16 18.31 3.74
CA VAL A 167 -19.52 17.49 4.76
C VAL A 167 -18.22 18.15 5.19
N ARG A 168 -18.13 18.41 6.49
CA ARG A 168 -16.95 18.93 7.15
C ARG A 168 -15.98 17.78 7.40
N LEU A 169 -14.89 17.73 6.64
CA LEU A 169 -13.76 16.83 6.89
C LEU A 169 -12.63 17.63 7.54
N GLY A 170 -12.47 17.48 8.85
CA GLY A 170 -11.50 18.26 9.64
C GLY A 170 -11.82 19.76 9.70
N ASN A 171 -10.84 20.60 9.37
CA ASN A 171 -10.97 22.07 9.37
C ASN A 171 -11.39 22.66 8.00
N ARG A 172 -11.77 21.83 7.02
CA ARG A 172 -12.20 22.29 5.71
C ARG A 172 -13.62 21.83 5.39
N TRP A 173 -14.37 22.72 4.76
CA TRP A 173 -15.66 22.43 4.15
C TRP A 173 -15.44 22.11 2.69
N LEU A 174 -15.94 20.97 2.23
CA LEU A 174 -16.08 20.69 0.80
C LEU A 174 -17.53 21.00 0.42
N ARG A 175 -17.72 21.99 -0.46
CA ARG A 175 -19.00 22.29 -1.09
C ARG A 175 -18.99 21.72 -2.51
N GLY A 176 -20.07 21.06 -2.89
CA GLY A 176 -20.20 20.32 -4.16
C GLY A 176 -20.22 21.17 -5.44
N GLU A 177 -19.87 22.46 -5.40
CA GLU A 177 -19.91 23.34 -6.58
C GLU A 177 -18.53 23.57 -7.23
N HIS A 178 -17.46 22.96 -6.70
CA HIS A 178 -16.10 23.08 -7.26
C HIS A 178 -15.40 21.73 -7.51
N LEU A 179 -16.17 20.68 -7.82
CA LEU A 179 -15.66 19.47 -8.46
C LEU A 179 -16.15 19.40 -9.91
#